data_AF-H8N2A5-F1
#
_entry.id   AF-H8N2A5-F1
#
_cell.length_a   1.000
_cell.length_b   1.000
_cell.length_c   1.000
_cell.angle_alpha   90.00
_cell.angle_beta   90.00
_cell.angle_gamma   90.00
#
_symmetry.space_group_name_H-M   'P 1'
#
loop_
_entity.id
_entity.type
_entity.pdbx_description
1 polymer ?
#
loop_
_entity_poly.entity_id
_entity_poly.type
_entity_poly.pdbx_seq_one_letter_code
_entity_poly.pdbx_strand_id
1 'polypeptide(L)'
;MAPQNIDLLLQGTNGVGGSDGIAGVSGVNSVSTNTGQPGTNGTHTGGFSPSCTCATSGTNGASAVSRGGSGAPGMAGGDAPTLILSIGTLTLEDPNAFLMIQSQGGSGGSGGAGGRGGSGAPGGNAGSNDPSCFGDCPPAQGGAGGDGLDGGAGGQGGNGGNGGDIVVTYGTRVGNIQPSSPGGLAGQGGTGGVGGTAGPGGWNGANCGQSATQAPNGRSGQTGQTGANGANGSSGTTSVSNSSSLLA
;
A
#
# COMPACT_ATOMS: atom_id res chain seq x y z
N MET A 1 -7.93 -31.36 0.86
CA MET A 1 -7.76 -31.95 2.20
C MET A 1 -9.13 -31.99 2.84
N ALA A 2 -9.60 -33.18 3.22
CA ALA A 2 -10.85 -33.30 3.99
C ALA A 2 -10.68 -32.57 5.33
N PRO A 3 -11.74 -31.94 5.88
CA PRO A 3 -11.67 -31.36 7.21
C PRO A 3 -11.31 -32.46 8.21
N GLN A 4 -10.18 -32.31 8.88
CA GLN A 4 -9.86 -33.11 10.06
C GLN A 4 -10.86 -32.66 11.13
N ASN A 5 -11.75 -33.54 11.60
CA ASN A 5 -12.58 -33.21 12.75
C ASN A 5 -11.66 -33.03 13.96
N ILE A 6 -11.59 -31.81 14.47
CA ILE A 6 -10.84 -31.47 15.69
C ILE A 6 -11.83 -31.56 16.86
N ASP A 7 -11.52 -32.39 17.85
CA ASP A 7 -12.38 -32.57 19.03
C ASP A 7 -12.13 -31.48 20.08
N LEU A 8 -10.88 -31.03 20.21
CA LEU A 8 -10.49 -29.95 21.11
C LEU A 8 -9.60 -28.94 20.40
N LEU A 9 -10.08 -27.70 20.27
CA LEU A 9 -9.36 -26.59 19.66
C LEU A 9 -9.07 -25.51 20.70
N LEU A 10 -7.78 -25.22 20.90
CA LEU A 10 -7.29 -24.02 21.57
C LEU A 10 -6.67 -23.13 20.51
N GLN A 11 -7.17 -21.90 20.39
CA GLN A 11 -6.76 -21.00 19.32
C GLN A 11 -6.36 -19.64 19.87
N GLY A 12 -5.17 -19.18 19.49
CA GLY A 12 -4.73 -17.81 19.70
C GLY A 12 -5.54 -16.84 18.83
N THR A 13 -5.76 -15.61 19.32
CA THR A 13 -6.54 -14.61 18.59
C THR A 13 -5.85 -14.20 17.29
N ASN A 14 -6.59 -14.11 16.18
CA ASN A 14 -6.01 -13.56 14.95
C ASN A 14 -5.69 -12.08 15.11
N GLY A 15 -4.58 -11.66 14.52
CA GLY A 15 -4.20 -10.27 14.39
C GLY A 15 -5.15 -9.52 13.45
N VAL A 16 -5.48 -8.28 13.82
CA VAL A 16 -6.26 -7.37 12.97
C VAL A 16 -5.36 -6.81 11.88
N GLY A 17 -5.89 -6.67 10.66
CA GLY A 17 -5.19 -6.02 9.56
C GLY A 17 -4.94 -4.53 9.83
N GLY A 18 -3.83 -4.02 9.30
CA GLY A 18 -3.51 -2.60 9.31
C GLY A 18 -4.43 -1.81 8.38
N SER A 19 -4.74 -0.57 8.74
CA SER A 19 -5.48 0.35 7.89
C SER A 19 -4.63 0.85 6.72
N ASP A 20 -5.25 1.05 5.56
CA ASP A 20 -4.59 1.67 4.41
C ASP A 20 -4.19 3.13 4.67
N GLY A 21 -3.15 3.55 3.97
CA GLY A 21 -2.70 4.93 3.96
C GLY A 21 -3.62 5.84 3.17
N ILE A 22 -3.76 7.08 3.63
CA ILE A 22 -4.58 8.09 2.95
C ILE A 22 -3.97 8.49 1.61
N ALA A 23 -4.81 8.74 0.61
CA ALA A 23 -4.35 9.30 -0.65
C ALA A 23 -3.81 10.74 -0.46
N GLY A 24 -2.75 11.05 -1.20
CA GLY A 24 -2.23 12.39 -1.33
C GLY A 24 -3.15 13.28 -2.16
N VAL A 25 -3.03 14.58 -1.95
CA VAL A 25 -3.88 15.59 -2.59
C VAL A 25 -3.17 16.11 -3.84
N SER A 26 -3.85 16.02 -4.98
CA SER A 26 -3.35 16.53 -6.26
C SER A 26 -3.31 18.06 -6.30
N GLY A 27 -2.44 18.59 -7.14
CA GLY A 27 -2.38 20.01 -7.46
C GLY A 27 -3.60 20.42 -8.27
N VAL A 28 -4.11 21.61 -8.02
CA VAL A 28 -5.21 22.20 -8.80
C VAL A 28 -4.79 23.59 -9.24
N ASN A 29 -4.89 23.82 -10.54
CA ASN A 29 -4.61 25.13 -11.12
C ASN A 29 -5.63 26.16 -10.62
N SER A 30 -5.16 27.35 -10.27
CA SER A 30 -6.02 28.44 -9.83
C SER A 30 -5.47 29.79 -10.27
N VAL A 31 -6.39 30.71 -10.57
CA VAL A 31 -6.08 32.13 -10.84
C VAL A 31 -5.44 32.77 -9.62
N SER A 32 -5.93 32.46 -8.41
CA SER A 32 -5.43 33.08 -7.16
C SER A 32 -3.97 32.73 -6.86
N THR A 33 -3.51 31.56 -7.31
CA THR A 33 -2.12 31.10 -7.16
C THR A 33 -1.31 31.25 -8.44
N ASN A 34 -1.90 31.82 -9.50
CA ASN A 34 -1.31 32.00 -10.81
C ASN A 34 -0.67 30.72 -11.39
N THR A 35 -1.41 29.61 -11.32
CA THR A 35 -0.97 28.30 -11.83
C THR A 35 -1.83 27.83 -13.00
N GLY A 36 -1.18 27.26 -14.01
CA GLY A 36 -1.79 26.68 -15.21
C GLY A 36 -2.61 27.63 -16.09
N GLN A 37 -2.53 28.94 -15.84
CA GLN A 37 -3.18 29.96 -16.64
C GLN A 37 -2.51 30.08 -18.01
N PRO A 38 -3.30 30.16 -19.09
CA PRO A 38 -2.75 30.37 -20.42
C PRO A 38 -2.16 31.78 -20.55
N GLY A 39 -1.17 31.90 -21.42
CA GLY A 39 -0.69 33.18 -21.89
C GLY A 39 -1.71 33.86 -22.81
N THR A 40 -1.56 35.17 -22.95
CA THR A 40 -2.35 36.00 -23.85
C THR A 40 -1.70 36.09 -25.22
N ASN A 41 -2.48 36.02 -26.28
CA ASN A 41 -1.96 36.22 -27.64
C ASN A 41 -1.39 37.63 -27.82
N GLY A 42 -0.36 37.72 -28.64
CA GLY A 42 0.17 39.00 -29.09
C GLY A 42 -0.75 39.62 -30.15
N THR A 43 -0.66 40.92 -30.32
CA THR A 43 -1.48 41.68 -31.27
C THR A 43 -0.63 42.64 -32.08
N HIS A 44 -0.91 42.75 -33.36
CA HIS A 44 -0.41 43.81 -34.22
C HIS A 44 -1.49 44.89 -34.39
N THR A 45 -1.16 46.16 -34.15
CA THR A 45 -2.07 47.30 -34.41
C THR A 45 -1.59 48.10 -35.62
N GLY A 46 -2.49 48.30 -36.60
CA GLY A 46 -2.18 48.94 -37.88
C GLY A 46 -2.66 50.39 -37.98
N GLY A 47 -1.79 51.29 -38.45
CA GLY A 47 -2.00 52.72 -38.65
C GLY A 47 -0.70 53.41 -39.11
N PHE A 48 -0.57 54.72 -38.91
CA PHE A 48 0.67 55.47 -39.23
C PHE A 48 1.89 55.10 -38.36
N SER A 49 1.71 54.29 -37.32
CA SER A 49 2.78 53.79 -36.46
C SER A 49 2.45 52.36 -36.03
N PRO A 50 2.84 51.34 -36.80
CA PRO A 50 2.56 49.95 -36.45
C PRO A 50 3.23 49.61 -35.12
N SER A 51 2.52 48.89 -34.26
CA SER A 51 3.07 48.42 -32.99
C SER A 51 2.67 46.98 -32.70
N CYS A 52 3.64 46.22 -32.21
CA CYS A 52 3.49 44.85 -31.76
C CYS A 52 3.38 44.80 -30.25
N THR A 53 2.34 44.14 -29.75
CA THR A 53 2.26 43.68 -28.35
C THR A 53 2.56 42.19 -28.36
N CYS A 54 3.62 41.77 -27.67
CA CYS A 54 4.02 40.37 -27.67
C CYS A 54 3.08 39.50 -26.85
N ALA A 55 2.96 38.24 -27.26
CA ALA A 55 2.27 37.21 -26.50
C ALA A 55 2.95 37.01 -25.15
N THR A 56 2.17 36.58 -24.16
CA THR A 56 2.69 36.25 -22.84
C THR A 56 2.81 34.73 -22.67
N SER A 57 3.71 34.32 -21.79
CA SER A 57 3.90 32.91 -21.45
C SER A 57 2.73 32.39 -20.62
N GLY A 58 2.45 31.08 -20.78
CA GLY A 58 1.60 30.37 -19.83
C GLY A 58 2.31 30.21 -18.49
N THR A 59 1.54 29.91 -17.45
CA THR A 59 2.05 29.72 -16.09
C THR A 59 2.19 28.24 -15.74
N ASN A 60 3.13 27.92 -14.86
CA ASN A 60 3.38 26.54 -14.45
C ASN A 60 2.15 25.90 -13.81
N GLY A 61 1.97 24.60 -14.01
CA GLY A 61 0.94 23.82 -13.35
C GLY A 61 1.18 23.72 -11.84
N ALA A 62 0.11 23.61 -11.08
CA ALA A 62 0.20 23.39 -9.64
C ALA A 62 0.79 22.01 -9.34
N SER A 63 1.85 21.94 -8.54
CA SER A 63 2.34 20.66 -8.00
C SER A 63 1.33 20.07 -7.02
N ALA A 64 1.43 18.76 -6.80
CA ALA A 64 0.68 18.07 -5.78
C ALA A 64 0.92 18.66 -4.38
N VAL A 65 -0.12 18.60 -3.56
CA VAL A 65 -0.17 19.23 -2.23
C VAL A 65 0.36 18.28 -1.17
N SER A 66 0.09 16.97 -1.29
CA SER A 66 0.60 15.99 -0.33
C SER A 66 0.96 14.64 -0.97
N ARG A 67 1.89 13.97 -0.29
CA ARG A 67 2.27 12.57 -0.55
C ARG A 67 1.15 11.62 -0.11
N GLY A 68 1.21 10.39 -0.58
CA GLY A 68 0.41 9.31 0.00
C GLY A 68 0.87 8.99 1.42
N GLY A 69 -0.09 8.76 2.32
CA GLY A 69 0.19 8.29 3.69
C GLY A 69 0.63 6.83 3.69
N SER A 70 1.43 6.43 4.66
CA SER A 70 1.82 5.02 4.81
C SER A 70 0.65 4.17 5.31
N GLY A 71 0.61 2.91 4.90
CA GLY A 71 -0.26 1.90 5.49
C GLY A 71 0.18 1.55 6.91
N ALA A 72 -0.77 1.29 7.80
CA ALA A 72 -0.51 0.87 9.16
C ALA A 72 -0.05 -0.61 9.20
N PRO A 73 0.78 -1.00 10.19
CA PRO A 73 1.15 -2.40 10.35
C PRO A 73 -0.05 -3.26 10.74
N GLY A 74 -0.04 -4.52 10.32
CA GLY A 74 -0.93 -5.55 10.83
C GLY A 74 -0.54 -5.97 12.25
N MET A 75 -1.52 -6.30 13.07
CA MET A 75 -1.28 -6.77 14.43
C MET A 75 -0.77 -8.21 14.43
N ALA A 76 0.04 -8.56 15.43
CA ALA A 76 0.44 -9.95 15.63
C ALA A 76 -0.77 -10.84 15.99
N GLY A 77 -0.71 -12.10 15.57
CA GLY A 77 -1.57 -13.14 16.11
C GLY A 77 -1.15 -13.48 17.53
N GLY A 78 -2.13 -13.81 18.37
CA GLY A 78 -1.91 -14.24 19.74
C GLY A 78 -1.39 -15.67 19.79
N ASP A 79 -0.57 -15.96 20.80
CA ASP A 79 -0.13 -17.32 21.07
C ASP A 79 -1.32 -18.19 21.52
N ALA A 80 -1.29 -19.48 21.15
CA ALA A 80 -2.24 -20.44 21.69
C ALA A 80 -1.86 -20.80 23.13
N PRO A 81 -2.83 -21.03 24.03
CA PRO A 81 -2.54 -21.45 25.39
C PRO A 81 -2.03 -22.90 25.45
N THR A 82 -1.23 -23.20 26.47
CA THR A 82 -0.83 -24.57 26.81
C THR A 82 -2.05 -25.38 27.27
N LEU A 83 -2.19 -26.60 26.77
CA LEU A 83 -3.16 -27.58 27.25
C LEU A 83 -2.46 -28.63 28.11
N ILE A 84 -2.98 -28.82 29.33
CA ILE A 84 -2.63 -29.95 30.20
C ILE A 84 -3.91 -30.77 30.39
N LEU A 85 -3.92 -31.99 29.88
CA LEU A 85 -5.06 -32.90 29.92
C LEU A 85 -4.70 -34.19 30.67
N SER A 86 -5.40 -34.45 31.76
CA SER A 86 -5.24 -35.67 32.57
C SER A 86 -6.48 -36.54 32.44
N ILE A 87 -6.31 -37.75 31.90
CA ILE A 87 -7.40 -38.68 31.61
C ILE A 87 -7.24 -39.94 32.46
N GLY A 88 -8.25 -40.30 33.26
CA GLY A 88 -8.24 -41.59 33.96
C GLY A 88 -8.31 -42.76 32.96
N THR A 89 -9.41 -42.81 32.21
CA THR A 89 -9.65 -43.80 31.15
C THR A 89 -10.12 -43.10 29.89
N LEU A 90 -9.44 -43.32 28.75
CA LEU A 90 -9.90 -42.92 27.42
C LEU A 90 -10.51 -44.14 26.72
N THR A 91 -11.78 -44.04 26.33
CA THR A 91 -12.46 -45.05 25.53
C THR A 91 -13.09 -44.38 24.32
N LEU A 92 -12.61 -44.73 23.12
CA LEU A 92 -13.23 -44.38 21.86
C LEU A 92 -14.03 -45.59 21.36
N GLU A 93 -15.26 -45.37 20.89
CA GLU A 93 -16.16 -46.45 20.44
C GLU A 93 -15.59 -47.22 19.24
N ASP A 94 -14.96 -46.50 18.31
CA ASP A 94 -14.17 -47.09 17.23
C ASP A 94 -12.69 -47.16 17.63
N PRO A 95 -12.06 -48.34 17.66
CA PRO A 95 -10.63 -48.48 17.99
C PRO A 95 -9.68 -47.77 17.00
N ASN A 96 -10.17 -47.43 15.80
CA ASN A 96 -9.43 -46.64 14.80
C ASN A 96 -9.67 -45.14 14.92
N ALA A 97 -10.55 -44.69 15.81
CA ALA A 97 -10.77 -43.27 16.05
C ALA A 97 -9.58 -42.64 16.80
N PHE A 98 -9.46 -41.32 16.61
CA PHE A 98 -8.47 -40.48 17.25
C PHE A 98 -9.19 -39.39 18.03
N LEU A 99 -8.75 -39.13 19.27
CA LEU A 99 -9.00 -37.86 19.93
C LEU A 99 -8.04 -36.83 19.32
N MET A 100 -8.60 -35.94 18.50
CA MET A 100 -7.87 -34.90 17.78
C MET A 100 -7.80 -33.63 18.65
N ILE A 101 -6.59 -33.28 19.07
CA ILE A 101 -6.34 -32.09 19.89
C ILE A 101 -5.49 -31.11 19.08
N GLN A 102 -5.94 -29.87 18.97
CA GLN A 102 -5.18 -28.81 18.34
C GLN A 102 -5.00 -27.60 19.25
N SER A 103 -3.75 -27.13 19.38
CA SER A 103 -3.41 -25.87 20.02
C SER A 103 -2.67 -24.99 19.01
N GLN A 104 -3.41 -24.09 18.36
CA GLN A 104 -2.94 -23.34 17.21
C GLN A 104 -2.76 -21.85 17.54
N GLY A 105 -1.59 -21.30 17.20
CA GLY A 105 -1.37 -19.86 17.28
C GLY A 105 -2.23 -19.08 16.28
N GLY A 106 -2.65 -17.87 16.66
CA GLY A 106 -3.43 -17.00 15.80
C GLY A 106 -2.63 -16.51 14.58
N SER A 107 -3.29 -16.31 13.45
CA SER A 107 -2.63 -15.72 12.27
C SER A 107 -2.32 -14.25 12.50
N GLY A 108 -1.21 -13.75 11.97
CA GLY A 108 -0.90 -12.33 11.92
C GLY A 108 -1.82 -11.57 10.96
N GLY A 109 -2.14 -10.33 11.30
CA GLY A 109 -2.91 -9.44 10.42
C GLY A 109 -2.07 -8.93 9.25
N SER A 110 -2.68 -8.72 8.09
CA SER A 110 -2.00 -8.09 6.95
C SER A 110 -1.64 -6.63 7.24
N GLY A 111 -0.55 -6.13 6.68
CA GLY A 111 -0.27 -4.69 6.66
C GLY A 111 -1.22 -3.95 5.72
N GLY A 112 -1.53 -2.70 6.03
CA GLY A 112 -2.34 -1.83 5.17
C GLY A 112 -1.57 -1.39 3.93
N ALA A 113 -2.26 -1.14 2.82
CA ALA A 113 -1.63 -0.59 1.62
C ALA A 113 -1.16 0.85 1.84
N GLY A 114 -0.10 1.27 1.16
CA GLY A 114 0.30 2.68 1.11
C GLY A 114 -0.66 3.50 0.26
N GLY A 115 -0.91 4.74 0.66
CA GLY A 115 -1.75 5.68 -0.09
C GLY A 115 -1.08 6.13 -1.39
N ARG A 116 -1.87 6.40 -2.43
CA ARG A 116 -1.37 6.98 -3.68
C ARG A 116 -0.86 8.40 -3.45
N GLY A 117 0.22 8.80 -4.11
CA GLY A 117 0.69 10.19 -4.11
C GLY A 117 -0.20 11.13 -4.93
N GLY A 118 -0.28 12.40 -4.54
CA GLY A 118 -1.01 13.41 -5.30
C GLY A 118 -0.37 13.69 -6.66
N SER A 119 -1.19 13.91 -7.70
CA SER A 119 -0.71 14.23 -9.06
C SER A 119 -0.49 15.73 -9.24
N GLY A 120 0.46 16.11 -10.09
CA GLY A 120 0.62 17.49 -10.54
C GLY A 120 -0.41 17.88 -11.61
N ALA A 121 -0.70 19.17 -11.70
CA ALA A 121 -1.62 19.76 -12.68
C ALA A 121 -0.89 20.18 -13.97
N PRO A 122 -1.57 20.28 -15.12
CA PRO A 122 -0.96 20.72 -16.37
C PRO A 122 -0.48 22.17 -16.31
N GLY A 123 0.60 22.48 -17.03
CA GLY A 123 1.02 23.85 -17.28
C GLY A 123 0.12 24.57 -18.29
N GLY A 124 0.05 25.90 -18.20
CA GLY A 124 -0.72 26.72 -19.12
C GLY A 124 -0.02 26.85 -20.47
N ASN A 125 -0.78 26.86 -21.56
CA ASN A 125 -0.22 27.10 -22.90
C ASN A 125 0.23 28.56 -23.02
N ALA A 126 1.27 28.82 -23.80
CA ALA A 126 1.64 30.16 -24.22
C ALA A 126 0.56 30.81 -25.08
N GLY A 127 0.57 32.14 -25.13
CA GLY A 127 -0.09 32.86 -26.22
C GLY A 127 0.70 32.76 -27.53
N SER A 128 0.03 33.03 -28.65
CA SER A 128 0.65 33.10 -29.98
C SER A 128 0.84 34.55 -30.41
N ASN A 129 2.01 34.88 -30.96
CA ASN A 129 2.23 36.19 -31.58
C ASN A 129 1.45 36.29 -32.90
N ASP A 130 1.03 37.51 -33.24
CA ASP A 130 0.58 37.82 -34.59
C ASP A 130 1.71 37.57 -35.60
N PRO A 131 1.45 36.96 -36.77
CA PRO A 131 2.49 36.70 -37.76
C PRO A 131 3.27 37.93 -38.22
N SER A 132 2.64 39.11 -38.24
CA SER A 132 3.30 40.38 -38.55
C SER A 132 4.32 40.80 -37.51
N CYS A 133 4.33 40.16 -36.33
CA CYS A 133 5.23 40.46 -35.21
C CYS A 133 6.34 39.41 -35.01
N PHE A 134 6.49 38.42 -35.90
CA PHE A 134 7.44 37.31 -35.73
C PHE A 134 8.95 37.67 -35.82
N GLY A 135 9.30 38.96 -35.91
CA GLY A 135 10.67 39.47 -35.75
C GLY A 135 10.87 40.40 -34.54
N ASP A 136 9.79 41.00 -34.06
CA ASP A 136 9.83 41.98 -32.97
C ASP A 136 9.53 41.33 -31.61
N CYS A 137 8.85 40.18 -31.63
CA CYS A 137 8.43 39.46 -30.45
C CYS A 137 9.03 38.05 -30.42
N PRO A 138 9.73 37.67 -29.35
CA PRO A 138 10.12 36.28 -29.17
C PRO A 138 8.86 35.41 -28.95
N PRO A 139 8.91 34.12 -29.29
CA PRO A 139 7.84 33.19 -28.97
C PRO A 139 7.68 33.06 -27.46
N ALA A 140 6.43 33.14 -27.00
CA ALA A 140 6.09 32.91 -25.61
C ALA A 140 6.24 31.42 -25.24
N GLN A 141 6.47 31.13 -23.96
CA GLN A 141 6.68 29.76 -23.48
C GLN A 141 5.44 29.24 -22.77
N GLY A 142 5.15 27.96 -22.93
CA GLY A 142 4.19 27.27 -22.09
C GLY A 142 4.74 27.14 -20.67
N GLY A 143 3.86 27.03 -19.69
CA GLY A 143 4.24 26.70 -18.32
C GLY A 143 4.68 25.25 -18.22
N ALA A 144 5.64 24.96 -17.35
CA ALA A 144 5.97 23.58 -17.00
C ALA A 144 4.78 22.92 -16.29
N GLY A 145 4.66 21.60 -16.41
CA GLY A 145 3.68 20.84 -15.63
C GLY A 145 4.04 20.82 -14.14
N GLY A 146 3.04 20.69 -13.28
CA GLY A 146 3.23 20.53 -11.84
C GLY A 146 3.83 19.17 -11.50
N ASP A 147 4.58 19.09 -10.41
CA ASP A 147 5.16 17.83 -9.94
C ASP A 147 4.11 16.97 -9.24
N GLY A 148 4.14 15.66 -9.48
CA GLY A 148 3.49 14.69 -8.62
C GLY A 148 4.32 14.42 -7.37
N LEU A 149 3.69 13.87 -6.33
CA LEU A 149 4.37 13.50 -5.08
C LEU A 149 4.36 12.00 -4.86
N ASP A 150 5.29 11.51 -4.04
CA ASP A 150 5.48 10.08 -3.77
C ASP A 150 4.23 9.43 -3.16
N GLY A 151 4.05 8.13 -3.44
CA GLY A 151 3.12 7.29 -2.72
C GLY A 151 3.65 6.89 -1.34
N GLY A 152 2.76 6.49 -0.44
CA GLY A 152 3.11 6.02 0.89
C GLY A 152 3.66 4.60 0.88
N ALA A 153 4.46 4.25 1.88
CA ALA A 153 4.90 2.87 2.06
C ALA A 153 3.73 1.97 2.50
N GLY A 154 3.78 0.69 2.16
CA GLY A 154 2.89 -0.31 2.71
C GLY A 154 3.23 -0.63 4.17
N GLY A 155 2.22 -0.99 4.95
CA GLY A 155 2.37 -1.43 6.32
C GLY A 155 3.02 -2.82 6.41
N GLN A 156 3.72 -3.08 7.49
CA GLN A 156 4.30 -4.41 7.75
C GLN A 156 3.19 -5.43 8.06
N GLY A 157 3.37 -6.68 7.66
CA GLY A 157 2.51 -7.78 8.11
C GLY A 157 2.79 -8.13 9.57
N GLY A 158 1.74 -8.51 10.31
CA GLY A 158 1.86 -9.00 11.68
C GLY A 158 2.46 -10.41 11.72
N ASN A 159 3.21 -10.73 12.78
CA ASN A 159 3.69 -12.10 13.00
C ASN A 159 2.53 -13.03 13.35
N GLY A 160 2.62 -14.31 13.00
CA GLY A 160 1.74 -15.33 13.55
C GLY A 160 2.11 -15.64 15.01
N GLY A 161 1.12 -15.96 15.82
CA GLY A 161 1.32 -16.42 17.20
C GLY A 161 1.85 -17.85 17.23
N ASN A 162 2.52 -18.24 18.31
CA ASN A 162 3.04 -19.59 18.49
C ASN A 162 1.91 -20.57 18.84
N GLY A 163 2.09 -21.84 18.48
CA GLY A 163 1.25 -22.93 18.97
C GLY A 163 1.55 -23.21 20.45
N GLY A 164 0.54 -23.58 21.23
CA GLY A 164 0.69 -23.83 22.65
C GLY A 164 1.00 -25.29 22.95
N ASP A 165 1.88 -25.56 23.91
CA ASP A 165 2.25 -26.93 24.26
C ASP A 165 1.02 -27.80 24.60
N ILE A 166 1.04 -29.06 24.18
CA ILE A 166 0.01 -30.06 24.51
C ILE A 166 0.64 -31.17 25.33
N VAL A 167 0.19 -31.32 26.58
CA VAL A 167 0.60 -32.39 27.48
C VAL A 167 -0.62 -33.23 27.83
N VAL A 168 -0.61 -34.50 27.44
CA VAL A 168 -1.67 -35.46 27.73
C VAL A 168 -1.12 -36.60 28.57
N THR A 169 -1.73 -36.83 29.73
CA THR A 169 -1.46 -38.00 30.57
C THR A 169 -2.69 -38.89 30.65
N TYR A 170 -2.50 -40.21 30.54
CA TYR A 170 -3.63 -41.15 30.58
C TYR A 170 -3.34 -42.40 31.42
N GLY A 171 -4.32 -42.90 32.18
CA GLY A 171 -4.21 -44.17 32.90
C GLY A 171 -4.39 -45.38 31.99
N THR A 172 -5.62 -45.58 31.50
CA THR A 172 -5.97 -46.62 30.53
C THR A 172 -6.47 -46.00 29.22
N ARG A 173 -6.12 -46.59 28.07
CA ARG A 173 -6.51 -46.06 26.75
C ARG A 173 -6.97 -47.18 25.80
N VAL A 174 -8.14 -46.98 25.21
CA VAL A 174 -8.69 -47.71 24.06
C VAL A 174 -8.99 -46.68 22.98
N GLY A 175 -8.18 -46.66 21.91
CA GLY A 175 -8.19 -45.64 20.85
C GLY A 175 -6.85 -44.91 20.73
N ASN A 176 -6.79 -43.81 19.97
CA ASN A 176 -5.58 -43.01 19.75
C ASN A 176 -5.75 -41.54 20.15
N ILE A 177 -4.65 -40.84 20.42
CA ILE A 177 -4.63 -39.39 20.69
C ILE A 177 -3.67 -38.78 19.69
N GLN A 178 -4.12 -37.75 18.97
CA GLN A 178 -3.33 -37.09 17.94
C GLN A 178 -3.27 -35.58 18.23
N PRO A 179 -2.25 -35.15 18.99
CA PRO A 179 -2.04 -33.74 19.29
C PRO A 179 -1.34 -33.03 18.13
N SER A 180 -1.74 -31.79 17.86
CA SER A 180 -1.13 -30.90 16.86
C SER A 180 -0.99 -29.50 17.45
N SER A 181 0.22 -28.95 17.42
CA SER A 181 0.49 -27.62 18.00
C SER A 181 1.11 -26.64 16.99
N PRO A 182 0.47 -26.37 15.83
CA PRO A 182 1.07 -25.50 14.82
C PRO A 182 1.09 -24.03 15.28
N GLY A 183 2.13 -23.30 14.86
CA GLY A 183 2.09 -21.85 14.89
C GLY A 183 1.09 -21.26 13.90
N GLY A 184 0.72 -20.00 14.12
CA GLY A 184 -0.09 -19.20 13.23
C GLY A 184 0.69 -18.73 12.01
N LEU A 185 -0.02 -18.47 10.91
CA LEU A 185 0.60 -17.94 9.70
C LEU A 185 0.92 -16.45 9.86
N ALA A 186 2.00 -16.00 9.24
CA ALA A 186 2.31 -14.59 9.13
C ALA A 186 1.26 -13.82 8.33
N GLY A 187 1.03 -12.57 8.72
CA GLY A 187 0.37 -11.58 7.89
C GLY A 187 1.26 -11.15 6.72
N GLN A 188 0.66 -10.90 5.57
CA GLN A 188 1.35 -10.33 4.41
C GLN A 188 1.61 -8.84 4.64
N GLY A 189 2.74 -8.34 4.14
CA GLY A 189 2.99 -6.91 4.09
C GLY A 189 2.07 -6.22 3.07
N GLY A 190 1.67 -4.99 3.39
CA GLY A 190 0.86 -4.16 2.51
C GLY A 190 1.65 -3.69 1.29
N THR A 191 0.97 -3.49 0.17
CA THR A 191 1.61 -2.96 -1.04
C THR A 191 2.00 -1.49 -0.86
N GLY A 192 3.08 -1.06 -1.51
CA GLY A 192 3.42 0.36 -1.58
C GLY A 192 2.44 1.14 -2.46
N GLY A 193 2.13 2.37 -2.06
CA GLY A 193 1.26 3.27 -2.82
C GLY A 193 1.94 3.79 -4.07
N VAL A 194 1.20 3.88 -5.18
CA VAL A 194 1.73 4.40 -6.45
C VAL A 194 2.05 5.89 -6.31
N GLY A 195 3.17 6.33 -6.89
CA GLY A 195 3.52 7.75 -6.98
C GLY A 195 2.51 8.57 -7.80
N GLY A 196 2.39 9.84 -7.46
CA GLY A 196 1.60 10.81 -8.20
C GLY A 196 2.16 11.06 -9.59
N THR A 197 1.29 11.22 -10.58
CA THR A 197 1.72 11.47 -11.96
C THR A 197 2.16 12.93 -12.11
N ALA A 198 3.21 13.16 -12.90
CA ALA A 198 3.55 14.50 -13.37
C ALA A 198 2.40 15.15 -14.14
N GLY A 199 2.23 16.46 -13.98
CA GLY A 199 1.45 17.28 -14.89
C GLY A 199 2.17 17.44 -16.23
N PRO A 200 1.46 17.47 -17.37
CA PRO A 200 2.08 17.76 -18.65
C PRO A 200 2.44 19.25 -18.76
N GLY A 201 3.49 19.57 -19.51
CA GLY A 201 3.82 20.96 -19.83
C GLY A 201 2.83 21.58 -20.82
N GLY A 202 2.69 22.90 -20.78
CA GLY A 202 1.90 23.66 -21.75
C GLY A 202 2.61 23.78 -23.10
N TRP A 203 1.84 24.04 -24.16
CA TRP A 203 2.40 24.30 -25.48
C TRP A 203 3.10 25.66 -25.52
N ASN A 204 4.28 25.72 -26.15
CA ASN A 204 4.98 26.97 -26.47
C ASN A 204 4.33 27.66 -27.68
N GLY A 205 4.50 28.97 -27.78
CA GLY A 205 4.06 29.76 -28.93
C GLY A 205 4.86 29.36 -30.17
N ALA A 206 4.19 29.29 -31.32
CA ALA A 206 4.85 29.03 -32.59
C ALA A 206 5.56 30.28 -33.11
N ASN A 207 6.72 30.09 -33.74
CA ASN A 207 7.36 31.09 -34.59
C ASN A 207 6.97 30.88 -36.06
N CYS A 208 7.21 31.89 -36.90
CA CYS A 208 6.99 31.79 -38.35
C CYS A 208 7.67 30.53 -38.92
N GLY A 209 6.86 29.58 -39.41
CA GLY A 209 7.36 28.36 -40.04
C GLY A 209 7.92 27.30 -39.09
N GLN A 210 7.76 27.43 -37.77
CA GLN A 210 8.16 26.40 -36.79
C GLN A 210 6.95 25.82 -36.07
N SER A 211 6.93 24.49 -35.91
CA SER A 211 5.92 23.81 -35.11
C SER A 211 6.03 24.21 -33.63
N ALA A 212 4.89 24.36 -32.96
CA ALA A 212 4.85 24.55 -31.52
C ALA A 212 5.52 23.36 -30.80
N THR A 213 6.41 23.66 -29.87
CA THR A 213 7.01 22.67 -28.97
C THR A 213 6.26 22.67 -27.64
N GLN A 214 6.54 21.71 -26.76
CA GLN A 214 5.92 21.65 -25.43
C GLN A 214 6.94 22.05 -24.36
N ALA A 215 6.47 22.75 -23.33
CA ALA A 215 7.24 22.97 -22.11
C ALA A 215 7.47 21.63 -21.37
N PRO A 216 8.46 21.55 -20.46
CA PRO A 216 8.72 20.33 -19.71
C PRO A 216 7.50 19.87 -18.90
N ASN A 217 7.30 18.56 -18.84
CA ASN A 217 6.41 17.95 -17.86
C ASN A 217 7.00 18.13 -16.45
N GLY A 218 6.14 18.05 -15.44
CA GLY A 218 6.58 17.90 -14.07
C GLY A 218 7.29 16.56 -13.83
N ARG A 219 7.73 16.34 -12.61
CA ARG A 219 8.31 15.07 -12.16
C ARG A 219 7.24 14.18 -11.58
N SER A 220 7.26 12.90 -11.92
CA SER A 220 6.39 11.91 -11.25
C SER A 220 6.94 11.57 -9.88
N GLY A 221 6.04 11.31 -8.93
CA GLY A 221 6.39 10.75 -7.64
C GLY A 221 6.84 9.30 -7.74
N GLN A 222 7.59 8.84 -6.75
CA GLN A 222 8.03 7.46 -6.64
C GLN A 222 6.92 6.59 -6.02
N THR A 223 6.88 5.33 -6.44
CA THR A 223 6.06 4.31 -5.77
C THR A 223 6.67 3.98 -4.41
N GLY A 224 5.83 3.92 -3.38
CA GLY A 224 6.24 3.52 -2.04
C GLY A 224 6.74 2.07 -1.99
N GLN A 225 7.49 1.75 -0.95
CA GLN A 225 7.97 0.39 -0.75
C GLN A 225 6.84 -0.52 -0.25
N THR A 226 6.82 -1.77 -0.70
CA THR A 226 5.98 -2.82 -0.13
C THR A 226 6.47 -3.17 1.28
N GLY A 227 5.54 -3.35 2.21
CA GLY A 227 5.85 -3.84 3.56
C GLY A 227 6.39 -5.27 3.52
N ALA A 228 7.26 -5.62 4.45
CA ALA A 228 7.67 -6.98 4.67
C ALA A 228 6.52 -7.82 5.26
N ASN A 229 6.53 -9.11 4.95
CA ASN A 229 5.67 -10.08 5.61
C ASN A 229 6.12 -10.27 7.06
N GLY A 230 5.19 -10.66 7.93
CA GLY A 230 5.52 -11.13 9.27
C GLY A 230 6.25 -12.48 9.23
N ALA A 231 6.70 -12.93 10.41
CA ALA A 231 7.19 -14.29 10.60
C ALA A 231 6.04 -15.23 10.98
N ASN A 232 6.10 -16.49 10.52
CA ASN A 232 5.19 -17.52 11.02
C ASN A 232 5.49 -17.79 12.50
N GLY A 233 4.46 -18.14 13.25
CA GLY A 233 4.61 -18.62 14.62
C GLY A 233 5.34 -19.97 14.66
N SER A 234 6.03 -20.22 15.76
CA SER A 234 6.66 -21.51 16.01
C SER A 234 5.61 -22.54 16.44
N SER A 235 5.85 -23.80 16.10
CA SER A 235 5.08 -24.90 16.67
C SER A 235 5.42 -25.09 18.14
N GLY A 236 4.40 -25.42 18.93
CA GLY A 236 4.56 -25.90 20.31
C GLY A 236 4.91 -27.39 20.35
N THR A 237 5.24 -27.86 21.55
CA THR A 237 5.58 -29.26 21.80
C THR A 237 4.33 -30.10 22.06
N THR A 238 4.41 -31.40 21.76
CA THR A 238 3.34 -32.34 22.05
C THR A 238 3.89 -33.53 22.82
N SER A 239 3.18 -33.95 23.87
CA SER A 239 3.56 -35.09 24.71
C SER A 239 2.31 -35.88 25.10
N VAL A 240 2.38 -37.21 24.91
CA VAL A 240 1.30 -38.14 25.26
C VAL A 240 1.93 -39.30 26.03
N SER A 241 1.63 -39.41 27.31
CA SER A 241 2.27 -40.39 28.21
C SER A 241 1.28 -41.14 29.09
N ASN A 242 1.63 -42.37 29.46
CA ASN A 242 0.81 -43.17 30.38
C ASN A 242 1.15 -42.79 31.83
N SER A 243 0.15 -42.58 32.68
CA SER A 243 0.32 -42.24 34.10
C SER A 243 1.08 -43.33 34.88
N SER A 244 1.03 -44.58 34.41
CA SER A 244 1.71 -45.74 35.01
C SER A 244 3.21 -45.79 34.69
N SER A 245 3.70 -45.03 33.71
CA SER A 245 5.13 -44.98 33.32
C SER A 245 5.90 -43.80 33.93
N LEU A 246 5.27 -42.95 34.74
CA LEU A 246 5.91 -41.83 35.45
C LEU A 246 6.37 -42.21 36.88
N LEU A 247 6.20 -43.47 37.27
CA LEU A 247 6.54 -44.03 38.59
C LEU A 247 7.64 -45.11 38.53
N ALA A 248 8.40 -45.19 37.43
CA ALA A 248 9.52 -46.12 37.25
C ALA A 248 10.84 -45.35 37.11
#